data_AF-A0A0G0LKC0-F1
#
_entry.id   AF-A0A0G0LKC0-F1
#
_cell.length_a   1.000
_cell.length_b   1.000
_cell.length_c   1.000
_cell.angle_alpha   90.00
_cell.angle_beta   90.00
_cell.angle_gamma   90.00
#
_symmetry.space_group_name_H-M   'P 1'
#
loop_
_entity.id
_entity.type
_entity.pdbx_description
1 polymer ?
#
loop_
_entity_poly.entity_id
_entity_poly.type
_entity_poly.pdbx_seq_one_letter_code
_entity_poly.pdbx_strand_id
1 'polypeptide(L)'
;MEGRLLSIWCWCVRRLEIWEWIYTENGEIKIRTKSLEEGDWVDINGFDVVFFRTTGKHGEEVDLVVEEIRKGGGKAVIVDPIVKFGKPSYACKAWQMLKLKEAGIDVPKSVYGSLWYLFDYMKNQENLSSNNFSSLHDRDVIGLQKNIASKDSDNSQFNFPVIIKGSSGDRGTRVFKADNLEELEELVRNLRKSETEEGKRYMLQEYIENDGDYRILVLGKKVLGVMKRSSQSKDEFKSSRFAGRD
;
A
#
# COMPACT_ATOMS: atom_id res chain seq x y z
N MET A 1 -27.89 -27.43 -1.51
CA MET A 1 -27.92 -26.11 -2.15
C MET A 1 -26.64 -25.99 -2.93
N GLU A 2 -26.72 -26.02 -4.26
CA GLU A 2 -25.60 -25.65 -5.13
C GLU A 2 -25.48 -24.12 -5.08
N GLY A 3 -24.47 -23.61 -4.37
CA GLY A 3 -24.23 -22.17 -4.29
C GLY A 3 -23.55 -21.65 -5.56
N ARG A 4 -23.96 -20.48 -6.05
CA ARG A 4 -23.35 -19.82 -7.20
C ARG A 4 -22.24 -18.88 -6.73
N LEU A 5 -21.00 -19.19 -7.10
CA LEU A 5 -19.82 -18.35 -6.85
C LEU A 5 -19.52 -17.47 -8.06
N LEU A 6 -19.39 -16.17 -7.82
CA LEU A 6 -18.81 -15.24 -8.80
C LEU A 6 -17.38 -14.87 -8.39
N SER A 7 -16.44 -15.13 -9.30
CA SER A 7 -15.09 -14.56 -9.23
C SER A 7 -14.94 -13.45 -10.26
N ILE A 8 -14.73 -12.22 -9.81
CA ILE A 8 -14.48 -11.08 -10.70
C ILE A 8 -12.97 -10.99 -10.92
N TRP A 9 -12.55 -11.35 -12.13
CA TRP A 9 -11.15 -11.32 -12.54
C TRP A 9 -10.82 -9.95 -13.12
N CYS A 10 -9.80 -9.32 -12.56
CA CYS A 10 -9.08 -8.28 -13.28
C CYS A 10 -7.60 -8.60 -13.34
N TRP A 11 -7.10 -8.76 -14.57
CA TRP A 11 -5.72 -8.91 -15.02
C TRP A 11 -5.09 -10.30 -15.21
N CYS A 12 -4.83 -10.57 -16.52
CA CYS A 12 -3.64 -11.17 -17.14
C CYS A 12 -3.54 -12.72 -17.29
N VAL A 13 -4.39 -13.30 -18.15
CA VAL A 13 -3.99 -13.99 -19.41
C VAL A 13 -5.16 -13.77 -20.38
N ARG A 14 -4.91 -13.08 -21.51
CA ARG A 14 -5.88 -12.45 -22.44
C ARG A 14 -6.53 -11.16 -21.91
N ARG A 15 -6.08 -10.07 -22.52
CA ARG A 15 -6.55 -8.68 -22.48
C ARG A 15 -8.08 -8.60 -22.63
N LEU A 16 -8.83 -8.52 -21.53
CA LEU A 16 -10.24 -8.13 -21.51
C LEU A 16 -10.46 -7.27 -20.25
N GLU A 17 -10.91 -6.05 -20.47
CA GLU A 17 -11.04 -4.98 -19.46
C GLU A 17 -12.38 -5.12 -18.73
N ILE A 18 -12.47 -4.77 -17.43
CA ILE A 18 -13.73 -4.86 -16.65
C ILE A 18 -14.86 -4.03 -17.29
N TRP A 19 -14.52 -2.98 -18.03
CA TRP A 19 -15.48 -2.12 -18.73
C TRP A 19 -16.38 -2.86 -19.73
N GLU A 20 -16.00 -4.07 -20.15
CA GLU A 20 -16.85 -4.94 -21.00
C GLU A 20 -17.83 -5.83 -20.20
N TRP A 21 -17.83 -5.71 -18.87
CA TRP A 21 -18.48 -6.65 -17.94
C TRP A 21 -19.45 -5.99 -16.96
N ILE A 22 -19.58 -4.67 -16.94
CA ILE A 22 -20.51 -3.96 -16.07
C ILE A 22 -21.34 -3.01 -16.93
N TYR A 23 -22.67 -3.13 -16.86
CA TYR A 23 -23.63 -2.28 -17.58
C TYR A 23 -24.69 -1.79 -16.61
N THR A 24 -25.02 -0.51 -16.71
CA THR A 24 -26.09 0.11 -15.94
C THR A 24 -27.31 0.30 -16.82
N GLU A 25 -28.43 -0.30 -16.44
CA GLU A 25 -29.72 -0.14 -17.12
C GLU A 25 -30.77 0.25 -16.09
N ASN A 26 -31.47 1.38 -16.30
CA ASN A 26 -32.51 1.84 -15.38
C ASN A 26 -32.08 1.97 -13.90
N GLY A 27 -30.78 2.19 -13.65
CA GLY A 27 -30.21 2.32 -12.30
C GLY A 27 -29.80 1.00 -11.63
N GLU A 28 -29.96 -0.13 -12.32
CA GLU A 28 -29.51 -1.46 -11.91
C GLU A 28 -28.17 -1.80 -12.55
N ILE A 29 -27.27 -2.40 -11.77
CA ILE A 29 -25.97 -2.85 -12.26
C ILE A 29 -26.04 -4.32 -12.64
N LYS A 30 -25.81 -4.60 -13.92
CA LYS A 30 -25.69 -5.95 -14.45
C LYS A 30 -24.23 -6.27 -14.72
N ILE A 31 -23.89 -7.54 -14.55
CA ILE A 31 -22.57 -8.04 -14.85
C ILE A 31 -22.62 -9.09 -15.95
N ARG A 32 -21.56 -9.19 -16.74
CA ARG A 32 -21.39 -10.29 -17.69
C ARG A 32 -20.52 -11.38 -17.02
N THR A 33 -20.58 -12.63 -17.46
CA THR A 33 -19.59 -13.65 -17.02
C THR A 33 -19.06 -14.47 -18.20
N LYS A 34 -17.79 -14.89 -18.14
CA LYS A 34 -17.18 -15.75 -19.18
C LYS A 34 -17.60 -17.21 -19.07
N SER A 35 -18.06 -17.62 -17.90
CA SER A 35 -18.34 -19.02 -17.55
C SER A 35 -19.77 -19.44 -17.82
N LEU A 36 -20.69 -18.50 -18.02
CA LEU A 36 -22.02 -18.79 -18.50
C LEU A 36 -21.93 -18.82 -20.03
N GLU A 37 -22.19 -19.99 -20.61
CA GLU A 37 -22.28 -20.16 -22.05
C GLU A 37 -23.24 -19.10 -22.61
N GLU A 38 -22.75 -18.30 -23.56
CA GLU A 38 -23.39 -17.08 -24.08
C GLU A 38 -23.57 -15.94 -23.07
N GLY A 39 -22.52 -15.12 -22.90
CA GLY A 39 -22.57 -13.67 -23.16
C GLY A 39 -23.66 -12.78 -22.53
N ASP A 40 -24.52 -13.27 -21.65
CA ASP A 40 -25.69 -12.55 -21.14
C ASP A 40 -25.37 -11.73 -19.89
N TRP A 41 -26.13 -10.64 -19.75
CA TRP A 41 -26.10 -9.77 -18.59
C TRP A 41 -26.89 -10.42 -17.45
N VAL A 42 -26.23 -10.68 -16.33
CA VAL A 42 -26.83 -11.30 -15.14
C VAL A 42 -26.85 -10.32 -13.97
N ASP A 43 -27.90 -10.45 -13.15
CA ASP A 43 -28.02 -9.73 -11.89
C ASP A 43 -27.00 -10.27 -10.87
N ILE A 44 -26.22 -9.37 -10.28
CA ILE A 44 -25.25 -9.70 -9.23
C ILE A 44 -25.91 -10.31 -7.98
N ASN A 45 -27.17 -9.96 -7.71
CA ASN A 45 -27.93 -10.49 -6.58
C ASN A 45 -28.36 -11.96 -6.78
N GLY A 46 -28.15 -12.51 -7.98
CA GLY A 46 -28.30 -13.95 -8.26
C GLY A 46 -27.15 -14.83 -7.76
N PHE A 47 -26.11 -14.23 -7.14
CA PHE A 47 -24.96 -14.96 -6.59
C PHE A 47 -24.99 -14.98 -5.06
N ASP A 48 -24.57 -16.10 -4.47
CA ASP A 48 -24.49 -16.26 -3.01
C ASP A 48 -23.19 -15.70 -2.45
N VAL A 49 -22.11 -15.77 -3.24
CA VAL A 49 -20.76 -15.37 -2.83
C VAL A 49 -20.07 -14.61 -3.95
N VAL A 50 -19.46 -13.48 -3.60
CA VAL A 50 -18.70 -12.63 -4.52
C VAL A 50 -17.28 -12.45 -4.01
N PHE A 51 -16.31 -12.79 -4.86
CA PHE A 51 -14.89 -12.64 -4.59
C PHE A 51 -14.20 -11.77 -5.65
N PHE A 52 -13.65 -10.65 -5.21
CA PHE A 52 -12.90 -9.71 -6.05
C PHE A 52 -11.42 -10.08 -6.03
N ARG A 53 -10.83 -10.27 -7.22
CA ARG A 53 -9.37 -10.49 -7.36
C ARG A 53 -8.68 -9.32 -8.05
N THR A 54 -9.27 -8.14 -7.99
CA THR A 54 -8.80 -6.96 -8.72
C THR A 54 -7.60 -6.33 -8.02
N THR A 55 -6.72 -5.70 -8.80
CA THR A 55 -5.58 -4.93 -8.27
C THR A 55 -5.82 -3.46 -8.51
N GLY A 56 -6.03 -2.66 -7.45
CA GLY A 56 -5.84 -1.21 -7.29
C GLY A 56 -6.46 -0.20 -8.28
N LYS A 57 -6.67 -0.56 -9.54
CA LYS A 57 -7.13 0.30 -10.65
C LYS A 57 -8.62 0.18 -10.93
N HIS A 58 -9.27 -0.81 -10.32
CA HIS A 58 -10.66 -1.16 -10.57
C HIS A 58 -11.54 -0.94 -9.34
N GLY A 59 -11.17 0.04 -8.51
CA GLY A 59 -11.89 0.34 -7.27
C GLY A 59 -13.30 0.87 -7.55
N GLU A 60 -13.45 1.67 -8.60
CA GLU A 60 -14.74 2.24 -8.99
C GLU A 60 -15.74 1.15 -9.40
N GLU A 61 -15.32 0.22 -10.24
CA GLU A 61 -16.13 -0.92 -10.65
C GLU A 61 -16.48 -1.84 -9.48
N VAL A 62 -15.54 -2.04 -8.56
CA VAL A 62 -15.77 -2.79 -7.32
C VAL A 62 -16.81 -2.08 -6.46
N ASP A 63 -16.69 -0.77 -6.26
CA ASP A 63 -17.60 0.02 -5.43
C ASP A 63 -19.02 0.01 -6.01
N LEU A 64 -19.16 0.10 -7.34
CA LEU A 64 -20.42 -0.05 -8.05
C LEU A 64 -21.08 -1.41 -7.76
N VAL A 65 -20.35 -2.51 -7.97
CA VAL A 65 -20.88 -3.87 -7.71
C VAL A 65 -21.25 -4.06 -6.24
N VAL A 66 -20.44 -3.55 -5.32
CA VAL A 66 -20.72 -3.60 -3.88
C VAL A 66 -22.00 -2.83 -3.53
N GLU A 67 -22.24 -1.68 -4.16
CA GLU A 67 -23.44 -0.89 -3.94
C GLU A 67 -24.70 -1.59 -4.46
N GLU A 68 -24.62 -2.25 -5.62
CA GLU A 68 -25.75 -3.02 -6.14
C GLU A 68 -26.12 -4.20 -5.24
N ILE A 69 -25.13 -4.91 -4.70
CA ILE A 69 -25.36 -5.98 -3.71
C ILE A 69 -26.07 -5.43 -2.47
N ARG A 70 -25.71 -4.22 -2.03
CA ARG A 70 -26.38 -3.56 -0.88
C ARG A 70 -27.84 -3.21 -1.21
N LYS A 71 -28.10 -2.66 -2.39
CA LYS A 71 -29.46 -2.34 -2.87
C LYS A 71 -30.36 -3.58 -2.92
N GLY A 72 -29.83 -4.72 -3.37
CA GLY A 72 -30.54 -6.00 -3.41
C GLY A 72 -30.75 -6.69 -2.05
N GLY A 73 -30.50 -5.99 -0.94
CA GLY A 73 -30.68 -6.48 0.42
C GLY A 73 -29.47 -7.22 1.00
N GLY A 74 -28.30 -7.12 0.37
CA GLY A 74 -27.05 -7.66 0.90
C GLY A 74 -26.98 -9.19 0.95
N LYS A 75 -27.73 -9.87 0.07
CA LYS A 75 -27.82 -11.34 0.04
C LYS A 75 -26.48 -12.01 -0.27
N ALA A 76 -25.71 -11.44 -1.18
CA ALA A 76 -24.42 -11.97 -1.58
C ALA A 76 -23.34 -11.67 -0.53
N VAL A 77 -22.58 -12.70 -0.14
CA VAL A 77 -21.46 -12.56 0.78
C VAL A 77 -20.23 -12.06 0.03
N ILE A 78 -19.75 -10.86 0.38
CA ILE A 78 -18.46 -10.33 -0.08
C ILE A 78 -17.35 -10.92 0.79
N VAL A 79 -16.42 -11.64 0.16
CA VAL A 79 -15.35 -12.38 0.87
C VAL A 79 -14.30 -11.47 1.48
N ASP A 80 -13.89 -10.40 0.79
CA ASP A 80 -12.83 -9.50 1.25
C ASP A 80 -13.42 -8.37 2.13
N PRO A 81 -13.05 -8.29 3.43
CA PRO A 81 -13.53 -7.24 4.32
C PRO A 81 -13.15 -5.84 3.85
N ILE A 82 -11.96 -5.63 3.28
CA ILE A 82 -11.50 -4.30 2.82
C ILE A 82 -12.42 -3.79 1.71
N VAL A 83 -12.80 -4.68 0.79
CA VAL A 83 -13.74 -4.36 -0.28
C VAL A 83 -15.14 -4.08 0.29
N LYS A 84 -15.58 -4.88 1.27
CA LYS A 84 -16.89 -4.68 1.92
C LYS A 84 -17.03 -3.29 2.56
N PHE A 85 -15.96 -2.73 3.10
CA PHE A 85 -15.96 -1.38 3.67
C PHE A 85 -16.03 -0.25 2.62
N GLY A 86 -15.79 -0.54 1.33
CA GLY A 86 -16.02 0.38 0.20
C GLY A 86 -15.15 1.63 0.23
N LYS A 87 -13.92 1.54 0.76
CA LYS A 87 -12.96 2.65 0.77
C LYS A 87 -11.64 2.21 0.17
N PRO A 88 -11.38 2.49 -1.11
CA PRO A 88 -10.11 2.15 -1.77
C PRO A 88 -8.87 2.67 -1.01
N SER A 89 -9.02 3.77 -0.28
CA SER A 89 -7.95 4.33 0.58
C SER A 89 -7.48 3.38 1.69
N TYR A 90 -8.30 2.40 2.09
CA TYR A 90 -7.90 1.42 3.11
C TYR A 90 -6.86 0.43 2.59
N ALA A 91 -6.78 0.26 1.27
CA ALA A 91 -5.73 -0.51 0.63
C ALA A 91 -4.41 0.28 0.46
N CYS A 92 -4.39 1.58 0.76
CA CYS A 92 -3.18 2.40 0.62
C CYS A 92 -2.15 2.08 1.70
N LYS A 93 -0.86 2.16 1.34
CA LYS A 93 0.27 1.82 2.23
C LYS A 93 0.24 2.58 3.56
N ALA A 94 -0.06 3.87 3.52
CA ALA A 94 -0.14 4.70 4.72
C ALA A 94 -1.20 4.19 5.71
N TRP A 95 -2.39 3.84 5.21
CA TRP A 95 -3.47 3.31 6.04
C TRP A 95 -3.11 1.95 6.63
N GLN A 96 -2.49 1.07 5.83
CA GLN A 96 -2.00 -0.22 6.31
C GLN A 96 -0.99 -0.07 7.45
N MET A 97 -0.01 0.83 7.32
CA MET A 97 0.98 1.07 8.38
C MET A 97 0.32 1.57 9.66
N LEU A 98 -0.63 2.51 9.55
CA LEU A 98 -1.38 3.01 10.69
C LEU A 98 -2.14 1.89 11.41
N LYS A 99 -2.88 1.05 10.66
CA LYS A 99 -3.67 -0.04 11.25
C LYS A 99 -2.82 -1.14 11.87
N LEU A 100 -1.66 -1.45 11.29
CA LEU A 100 -0.71 -2.37 11.90
C LEU A 100 -0.16 -1.81 13.22
N LYS A 101 0.23 -0.52 13.25
CA LYS A 101 0.75 0.10 14.47
C LYS A 101 -0.33 0.22 15.57
N GLU A 102 -1.56 0.59 15.22
CA GLU A 102 -2.72 0.60 16.13
C GLU A 102 -2.99 -0.79 16.74
N ALA A 103 -2.75 -1.85 15.97
CA ALA A 103 -2.87 -3.24 16.43
C ALA A 103 -1.66 -3.72 17.26
N GLY A 104 -0.68 -2.86 17.54
CA GLY A 104 0.54 -3.21 18.26
C GLY A 104 1.53 -4.04 17.43
N ILE A 105 1.38 -4.08 16.11
CA ILE A 105 2.32 -4.74 15.22
C ILE A 105 3.42 -3.76 14.84
N ASP A 106 4.67 -4.18 15.02
CA ASP A 106 5.81 -3.38 14.62
C ASP A 106 5.86 -3.19 13.11
N VAL A 107 6.03 -1.93 12.73
CA VAL A 107 6.16 -1.49 11.33
C VAL A 107 7.40 -0.61 11.22
N PRO A 108 8.07 -0.60 10.05
CA PRO A 108 9.18 0.30 9.84
C PRO A 108 8.76 1.76 10.04
N LYS A 109 9.62 2.54 10.68
CA LYS A 109 9.42 3.97 10.90
C LYS A 109 9.11 4.65 9.58
N SER A 110 8.00 5.39 9.53
CA SER A 110 7.47 5.94 8.30
C SER A 110 6.90 7.33 8.51
N VAL A 111 7.11 8.23 7.55
CA VAL A 111 6.51 9.56 7.47
C VAL A 111 5.77 9.71 6.15
N TYR A 112 4.58 10.29 6.21
CA TYR A 112 3.75 10.54 5.03
C TYR A 112 3.63 12.04 4.79
N GLY A 113 3.77 12.47 3.54
CA GLY A 113 3.70 13.89 3.20
C GLY A 113 4.01 14.16 1.74
N SER A 114 4.07 15.44 1.37
CA SER A 114 4.56 15.83 0.06
C SER A 114 6.05 15.54 -0.07
N LEU A 115 6.55 15.32 -1.28
CA LEU A 115 7.97 15.04 -1.53
C LEU A 115 8.89 16.10 -0.93
N TRP A 116 8.53 17.38 -1.07
CA TRP A 116 9.29 18.49 -0.45
C TRP A 116 9.25 18.45 1.07
N TYR A 117 8.09 18.17 1.67
CA TYR A 117 8.00 18.00 3.11
C TYR A 117 8.90 16.86 3.61
N LEU A 118 8.94 15.73 2.89
CA LEU A 118 9.80 14.59 3.24
C LEU A 118 11.29 14.93 3.12
N PHE A 119 11.67 15.70 2.10
CA PHE A 119 13.04 16.20 1.95
C PHE A 119 13.42 17.17 3.07
N ASP A 120 12.60 18.20 3.31
CA ASP A 120 12.84 19.20 4.34
C ASP A 120 12.90 18.55 5.73
N TYR A 121 12.06 17.55 5.96
CA TYR A 121 12.09 16.75 7.18
C TYR A 121 13.45 16.08 7.41
N MET A 122 14.02 15.42 6.39
CA MET A 122 15.36 14.80 6.48
C MET A 122 16.47 15.84 6.62
N LYS A 123 16.43 16.90 5.80
CA LYS A 123 17.40 18.00 5.81
C LYS A 123 17.51 18.66 7.19
N ASN A 124 16.37 18.89 7.84
CA ASN A 124 16.32 19.48 9.17
C ASN A 124 16.94 18.56 10.24
N GLN A 125 16.80 17.24 10.11
CA GLN A 125 17.44 16.29 11.03
C GLN A 125 18.96 16.26 10.88
N GLU A 126 19.46 16.35 9.65
CA GLU A 126 20.89 16.40 9.38
C GLU A 126 21.53 17.68 9.92
N ASN A 127 20.87 18.83 9.74
CA ASN A 127 21.32 20.11 10.29
C ASN A 127 21.38 20.09 11.83
N LEU A 128 20.38 19.50 12.50
CA LEU A 128 20.38 19.33 13.95
C LEU A 128 21.54 18.43 14.41
N SER A 129 21.85 17.38 13.65
CA SER A 129 22.95 16.47 13.96
C SER A 129 24.32 17.17 13.85
N SER A 130 24.50 17.98 12.81
CA SER A 130 25.73 18.77 12.59
C SER A 130 25.94 19.86 13.65
N ASN A 131 24.87 20.56 14.05
CA ASN A 131 24.96 21.64 15.05
C ASN A 131 25.21 21.14 16.48
N ASN A 132 24.77 19.93 16.81
CA ASN A 132 25.04 19.31 18.12
C ASN A 132 26.51 18.89 18.28
N PHE A 133 27.24 18.69 17.17
CA PHE A 133 28.67 18.38 17.21
C PHE A 133 29.52 19.64 17.46
N SER A 134 29.07 20.80 16.96
CA SER A 134 29.78 22.08 17.14
C SER A 134 29.56 22.76 18.50
N SER A 135 28.55 22.35 19.28
CA SER A 135 28.23 22.95 20.59
C SER A 135 28.83 22.22 21.79
N LEU A 136 29.70 21.23 21.58
CA LEU A 136 30.44 20.53 22.64
C LEU A 136 31.53 21.37 23.33
N HIS A 137 31.55 22.69 23.14
CA HIS A 137 32.45 23.62 23.82
C HIS A 137 31.80 24.59 24.82
N ASP A 138 30.48 24.59 25.01
CA ASP A 138 29.85 25.36 26.09
C ASP A 138 28.88 24.50 26.88
N ARG A 139 29.33 24.06 28.07
CA ARG A 139 28.63 23.07 28.91
C ARG A 139 27.46 23.64 29.72
N ASP A 140 27.11 24.91 29.60
CA ASP A 140 26.27 25.57 30.62
C ASP A 140 24.82 25.88 30.21
N VAL A 141 24.35 25.46 29.02
CA VAL A 141 22.96 25.75 28.56
C VAL A 141 22.05 24.50 28.50
N ILE A 142 22.59 23.29 28.66
CA ILE A 142 21.87 22.01 28.42
C ILE A 142 20.84 21.65 29.52
N GLY A 143 20.77 22.41 30.62
CA GLY A 143 19.91 22.10 31.77
C GLY A 143 18.41 22.35 31.58
N LEU A 144 18.00 23.20 30.63
CA LEU A 144 16.60 23.68 30.57
C LEU A 144 15.74 23.06 29.45
N GLN A 145 16.34 22.54 28.39
CA GLN A 145 15.60 21.88 27.28
C GLN A 145 15.34 20.38 27.51
N LYS A 146 16.05 19.73 28.45
CA LYS A 146 15.89 18.29 28.72
C LYS A 146 14.62 17.91 29.47
N ASN A 147 13.92 18.87 30.10
CA ASN A 147 12.74 18.57 30.94
C ASN A 147 11.39 18.55 30.19
N ILE A 148 11.35 18.82 28.88
CA ILE A 148 10.15 18.62 28.05
C ILE A 148 10.24 17.28 27.27
N ALA A 149 11.44 16.69 27.19
CA ALA A 149 11.75 15.49 26.40
C ALA A 149 11.83 14.20 27.25
N SER A 150 11.05 14.10 28.33
CA SER A 150 11.09 12.94 29.22
C SER A 150 9.69 12.33 29.42
N LYS A 151 9.21 11.60 28.39
CA LYS A 151 8.54 10.31 28.59
C LYS A 151 8.30 9.45 27.33
N ASP A 152 8.52 9.98 26.12
CA ASP A 152 8.51 9.21 24.86
C ASP A 152 9.82 9.43 24.07
N SER A 153 10.96 9.10 24.67
CA SER A 153 12.27 9.17 24.02
C SER A 153 12.52 7.90 23.19
N ASP A 154 11.64 7.61 22.23
CA ASP A 154 11.91 6.59 21.22
C ASP A 154 12.21 7.27 19.88
N ASN A 155 13.49 7.64 19.73
CA ASN A 155 14.23 7.62 18.47
C ASN A 155 13.46 8.09 17.21
N SER A 156 12.89 9.30 17.21
CA SER A 156 12.15 9.87 16.07
C SER A 156 13.03 10.26 14.88
N GLN A 157 14.34 10.01 14.97
CA GLN A 157 15.31 10.36 13.94
C GLN A 157 15.41 9.24 12.89
N PHE A 158 15.48 9.63 11.62
CA PHE A 158 15.79 8.75 10.50
C PHE A 158 17.27 8.82 10.19
N ASN A 159 17.84 7.67 9.87
CA ASN A 159 19.20 7.58 9.33
C ASN A 159 19.12 7.19 7.87
N PHE A 160 20.07 7.65 7.07
CA PHE A 160 20.28 7.10 5.75
C PHE A 160 20.87 5.67 5.84
N PRO A 161 20.56 4.78 4.89
CA PRO A 161 19.65 5.01 3.75
C PRO A 161 18.16 5.07 4.12
N VAL A 162 17.39 5.76 3.28
CA VAL A 162 15.92 5.85 3.39
C VAL A 162 15.24 5.36 2.12
N ILE A 163 13.96 5.00 2.25
CA ILE A 163 13.12 4.51 1.16
C ILE A 163 11.96 5.46 0.90
N ILE A 164 11.81 5.92 -0.34
CA ILE A 164 10.61 6.60 -0.82
C ILE A 164 9.69 5.58 -1.49
N LYS A 165 8.45 5.47 -0.99
CA LYS A 165 7.41 4.60 -1.58
C LYS A 165 6.25 5.43 -2.09
N GLY A 166 5.84 5.18 -3.32
CA GLY A 166 4.57 5.68 -3.85
C GLY A 166 3.38 4.99 -3.17
N SER A 167 2.38 5.77 -2.78
CA SER A 167 1.17 5.30 -2.08
C SER A 167 0.39 4.28 -2.91
N SER A 168 0.23 4.57 -4.19
CA SER A 168 -0.37 3.68 -5.18
C SER A 168 0.73 3.01 -5.99
N GLY A 169 0.60 1.73 -6.33
CA GLY A 169 1.53 1.03 -7.26
C GLY A 169 1.90 -0.38 -6.83
N ASP A 170 2.04 -1.24 -7.85
CA ASP A 170 2.25 -2.68 -7.70
C ASP A 170 3.66 -3.10 -8.11
N ARG A 171 4.07 -4.29 -7.66
CA ARG A 171 5.30 -5.00 -8.07
C ARG A 171 6.61 -4.24 -7.84
N GLY A 172 6.66 -3.32 -6.87
CA GLY A 172 7.89 -2.60 -6.52
C GLY A 172 8.31 -1.52 -7.53
N THR A 173 7.43 -1.15 -8.46
CA THR A 173 7.67 -0.14 -9.51
C THR A 173 7.84 1.28 -8.97
N ARG A 174 7.43 1.54 -7.72
CA ARG A 174 7.51 2.87 -7.07
C ARG A 174 8.08 2.79 -5.65
N VAL A 175 9.22 2.13 -5.56
CA VAL A 175 10.03 2.03 -4.35
C VAL A 175 11.44 2.46 -4.74
N PHE A 176 11.95 3.48 -4.09
CA PHE A 176 13.23 4.12 -4.41
C PHE A 176 14.06 4.21 -3.15
N LYS A 177 15.37 3.99 -3.26
CA LYS A 177 16.34 4.11 -2.16
C LYS A 177 17.17 5.37 -2.38
N ALA A 178 17.45 6.08 -1.30
CA ALA A 178 18.40 7.19 -1.27
C ALA A 178 19.39 6.92 -0.14
N ASP A 179 20.68 6.93 -0.46
CA ASP A 179 21.77 6.65 0.48
C ASP A 179 22.28 7.91 1.22
N ASN A 180 21.86 9.10 0.79
CA ASN A 180 22.22 10.39 1.40
C ASN A 180 21.21 11.49 0.99
N LEU A 181 21.40 12.71 1.53
CA LEU A 181 20.51 13.84 1.28
C LEU A 181 20.54 14.33 -0.19
N GLU A 182 21.70 14.28 -0.84
CA GLU A 182 21.86 14.68 -2.24
C GLU A 182 21.03 13.77 -3.16
N GLU A 183 21.17 12.46 -3.00
CA GLU A 183 20.36 11.46 -3.72
C GLU A 183 18.86 11.61 -3.44
N LEU A 184 18.49 11.94 -2.19
CA LEU A 184 17.10 12.18 -1.84
C LEU A 184 16.55 13.43 -2.54
N GLU A 185 17.33 14.50 -2.64
CA GLU A 185 16.94 15.72 -3.36
C GLU A 185 16.71 15.43 -4.85
N GLU A 186 17.65 14.71 -5.49
CA GLU A 186 17.53 14.31 -6.89
C GLU A 186 16.26 13.48 -7.11
N LEU A 187 16.02 12.50 -6.25
CA LEU A 187 14.84 11.66 -6.29
C LEU A 187 13.54 12.46 -6.15
N VAL A 188 13.50 13.42 -5.21
CA VAL A 188 12.35 14.31 -5.01
C VAL A 188 12.07 15.16 -6.24
N ARG A 189 13.11 15.73 -6.85
CA ARG A 189 12.99 16.52 -8.09
C ARG A 189 12.45 15.66 -9.24
N ASN A 190 12.96 14.45 -9.39
CA ASN A 190 12.53 13.50 -10.42
C ASN A 190 11.07 13.05 -10.26
N LEU A 191 10.61 12.84 -9.02
CA LEU A 191 9.25 12.39 -8.73
C LEU A 191 8.22 13.53 -8.69
N ARG A 192 8.66 14.80 -8.63
CA ARG A 192 7.79 15.97 -8.43
C ARG A 192 6.65 16.07 -9.42
N LYS A 193 6.92 15.89 -10.73
CA LYS A 193 5.87 15.97 -11.77
C LYS A 193 4.72 15.02 -11.48
N SER A 194 5.03 13.79 -11.07
CA SER A 194 4.03 12.78 -10.78
C SER A 194 3.22 13.07 -9.50
N GLU A 195 3.79 13.80 -8.54
CA GLU A 195 3.05 14.26 -7.36
C GLU A 195 2.08 15.39 -7.72
N THR A 196 2.55 16.39 -8.46
CA THR A 196 1.81 17.63 -8.72
C THR A 196 0.82 17.51 -9.86
N GLU A 197 1.14 16.75 -10.91
CA GLU A 197 0.33 16.62 -12.12
C GLU A 197 -0.54 15.36 -12.11
N GLU A 198 -0.03 14.25 -11.58
CA GLU A 198 -0.78 12.97 -11.54
C GLU A 198 -1.43 12.69 -10.18
N GLY A 199 -1.30 13.60 -9.21
CA GLY A 199 -1.87 13.44 -7.87
C GLY A 199 -1.28 12.28 -7.06
N LYS A 200 -0.10 11.76 -7.44
CA LYS A 200 0.56 10.69 -6.68
C LYS A 200 0.97 11.20 -5.31
N ARG A 201 1.06 10.28 -4.36
CA ARG A 201 1.44 10.55 -2.97
C ARG A 201 2.57 9.64 -2.56
N TYR A 202 3.41 10.10 -1.65
CA TYR A 202 4.64 9.42 -1.26
C TYR A 202 4.73 9.26 0.26
N MET A 203 5.50 8.27 0.68
CA MET A 203 5.93 8.07 2.06
C MET A 203 7.44 7.87 2.10
N LEU A 204 8.08 8.41 3.12
CA LEU A 204 9.44 8.11 3.52
C LEU A 204 9.41 7.00 4.56
N GLN A 205 10.28 6.03 4.45
CA GLN A 205 10.39 4.91 5.36
C GLN A 205 11.87 4.60 5.61
N GLU A 206 12.23 4.17 6.82
CA GLU A 206 13.59 3.71 7.09
C GLU A 206 13.94 2.50 6.22
N TYR A 207 15.20 2.40 5.81
CA TYR A 207 15.69 1.20 5.15
C TYR A 207 15.96 0.12 6.20
N ILE A 208 15.46 -1.09 5.95
CA ILE A 208 15.77 -2.27 6.75
C ILE A 208 16.57 -3.21 5.86
N GLU A 209 17.85 -3.37 6.17
CA GLU A 209 18.70 -4.38 5.55
C GLU A 209 18.17 -5.78 5.92
N ASN A 210 17.98 -6.63 4.91
CA ASN A 210 17.46 -7.97 5.09
C ASN A 210 17.96 -8.92 3.99
N ASP A 211 18.03 -10.22 4.30
CA ASP A 211 18.39 -11.29 3.37
C ASP A 211 17.15 -11.88 2.64
N GLY A 212 15.98 -11.34 2.94
CA GLY A 212 14.69 -11.80 2.45
C GLY A 212 13.52 -11.35 3.33
N ASP A 213 12.32 -11.68 2.89
CA ASP A 213 11.08 -11.39 3.63
C ASP A 213 10.16 -12.61 3.70
N TYR A 214 9.30 -12.63 4.71
CA TYR A 214 8.28 -13.66 4.86
C TYR A 214 6.94 -13.17 4.33
N ARG A 215 6.32 -13.96 3.45
CA ARG A 215 4.93 -13.79 3.05
C ARG A 215 4.07 -14.79 3.79
N ILE A 216 3.17 -14.28 4.62
CA ILE A 216 2.23 -15.05 5.42
C ILE A 216 0.86 -14.99 4.74
N LEU A 217 0.28 -16.16 4.43
CA LEU A 217 -1.07 -16.26 3.88
C LEU A 217 -2.06 -16.47 5.02
N VAL A 218 -3.02 -15.56 5.16
CA VAL A 218 -4.04 -15.59 6.22
C VAL A 218 -5.42 -15.74 5.58
N LEU A 219 -6.23 -16.66 6.08
CA LEU A 219 -7.63 -16.83 5.72
C LEU A 219 -8.50 -16.78 6.97
N GLY A 220 -9.29 -15.71 7.10
CA GLY A 220 -10.06 -15.45 8.31
C GLY A 220 -9.14 -15.33 9.53
N LYS A 221 -9.30 -16.23 10.50
CA LYS A 221 -8.49 -16.28 11.73
C LYS A 221 -7.34 -17.28 11.70
N LYS A 222 -7.05 -17.88 10.54
CA LYS A 222 -6.05 -18.95 10.39
C LYS A 222 -4.91 -18.52 9.48
N VAL A 223 -3.67 -18.82 9.91
CA VAL A 223 -2.49 -18.79 9.04
C VAL A 223 -2.47 -20.09 8.23
N LEU A 224 -2.51 -19.98 6.90
CA LEU A 224 -2.50 -21.13 6.00
C LEU A 224 -1.10 -21.58 5.61
N GLY A 225 -0.16 -20.64 5.55
CA GLY A 225 1.21 -20.93 5.16
C GLY A 225 2.11 -19.71 5.22
N VAL A 226 3.41 -19.99 5.22
CA VAL A 226 4.48 -18.98 5.24
C VAL A 226 5.49 -19.32 4.16
N MET A 227 5.94 -18.31 3.43
CA MET A 227 6.97 -18.45 2.40
C MET A 227 8.08 -17.42 2.66
N LYS A 228 9.34 -17.87 2.80
CA LYS A 228 10.49 -16.98 2.73
C LYS A 228 10.80 -16.66 1.26
N ARG A 229 11.01 -15.39 0.95
CA ARG A 229 11.48 -14.92 -0.35
C ARG A 229 12.88 -14.36 -0.18
N SER A 230 13.86 -14.92 -0.87
CA SER A 230 15.24 -14.40 -0.91
C SER A 230 15.41 -13.38 -2.04
N SER A 231 16.34 -12.44 -1.89
CA SER A 231 16.73 -11.57 -3.00
C SER A 231 17.44 -12.38 -4.10
N GLN A 232 17.19 -12.06 -5.38
CA GLN A 232 17.76 -12.77 -6.53
C GLN A 232 19.19 -12.34 -6.87
N SER A 233 19.64 -11.18 -6.38
CA SER A 233 21.02 -10.71 -6.54
C SER A 233 21.51 -10.00 -5.27
N LYS A 234 22.82 -10.04 -5.01
CA LYS A 234 23.45 -9.34 -3.89
C LYS A 234 23.30 -7.81 -3.96
N ASP A 235 23.05 -7.28 -5.16
CA ASP A 235 23.02 -5.84 -5.43
C ASP A 235 21.59 -5.26 -5.55
N GLU A 236 20.55 -6.10 -5.58
CA GLU A 236 19.16 -5.63 -5.65
C GLU A 236 18.52 -5.58 -4.25
N PHE A 237 18.28 -4.37 -3.73
CA PHE A 237 17.63 -4.17 -2.42
C PHE A 237 16.15 -4.60 -2.38
N LYS A 238 15.55 -4.95 -3.52
CA LYS A 238 14.14 -5.34 -3.65
C LYS A 238 14.00 -6.85 -3.79
N SER A 239 13.33 -7.47 -2.84
CA SER A 239 12.95 -8.90 -2.85
C SER A 239 11.65 -9.20 -3.65
N SER A 240 11.27 -8.36 -4.62
CA SER A 240 9.91 -8.40 -5.20
C SER A 240 9.66 -9.47 -6.28
N ARG A 241 10.70 -10.14 -6.79
CA ARG A 241 10.56 -11.18 -7.85
C ARG A 241 10.59 -12.59 -7.26
N PHE A 242 9.60 -13.39 -7.62
CA PHE A 242 9.60 -14.84 -7.37
C PHE A 242 10.69 -15.51 -8.24
N ALA A 243 11.56 -16.31 -7.63
CA ALA A 243 12.34 -17.32 -8.34
C ALA A 243 11.42 -18.53 -8.54
N GLY A 244 10.98 -18.76 -9.79
CA GLY A 244 10.00 -19.79 -10.09
C GLY A 244 9.37 -19.60 -11.46
N ARG A 245 10.22 -19.61 -12.48
CA ARG A 245 9.85 -20.04 -13.84
C ARG A 245 10.95 -21.02 -14.26
N ASP A 246 10.73 -22.27 -13.89
CA ASP A 246 11.24 -23.40 -14.66
C ASP A 246 10.23 -23.70 -15.78
#